data_AF-A0A7K2VSB8-F1
#
_entry.id   AF-A0A7K2VSB8-F1
#
_cell.length_a   1.000
_cell.length_b   1.000
_cell.length_c   1.000
_cell.angle_alpha   90.00
_cell.angle_beta   90.00
_cell.angle_gamma   90.00
#
_symmetry.space_group_name_H-M   'P 1'
#
loop_
_entity.id
_entity.type
_entity.pdbx_description
1 polymer ?
#
loop_
_entity_poly.entity_id
_entity_poly.type
_entity_poly.pdbx_seq_one_letter_code
_entity_poly.pdbx_strand_id
1 'polypeptide(L)'
;TDYSSIMFDYAVLDRPIVVHADDWDTFRASRGAYLDITARPPGHVTYSQGELVRLFESGGWRDGESAALRADFRARFCEFEDGRAAERVVRTLLLGEAMPATGAARIPGPAVGADQLTRSS
;
A
#
# COMPACT_ATOMS: atom_id res chain seq x y z
N THR A 1 10.38 -0.06 -3.27
CA THR A 1 9.56 0.85 -4.10
C THR A 1 9.67 2.24 -3.51
N ASP A 2 9.73 3.24 -4.39
CA ASP A 2 9.86 4.68 -4.16
C ASP A 2 8.49 5.37 -4.10
N TYR A 3 7.58 4.84 -3.27
CA TYR A 3 6.24 5.40 -3.02
C TYR A 3 5.27 5.41 -4.22
N SER A 4 5.59 4.67 -5.29
CA SER A 4 4.70 4.50 -6.43
C SER A 4 3.46 3.65 -6.10
N SER A 5 2.32 4.00 -6.71
CA SER A 5 1.07 3.25 -6.59
C SER A 5 1.18 1.80 -7.09
N ILE A 6 2.21 1.48 -7.87
CA ILE A 6 2.46 0.11 -8.38
C ILE A 6 2.61 -0.93 -7.26
N MET A 7 2.92 -0.50 -6.04
CA MET A 7 2.97 -1.40 -4.87
C MET A 7 1.61 -2.03 -4.56
N PHE A 8 0.50 -1.31 -4.81
CA PHE A 8 -0.85 -1.84 -4.61
C PHE A 8 -1.14 -2.96 -5.61
N ASP A 9 -0.79 -2.75 -6.89
CA ASP A 9 -0.95 -3.77 -7.93
C ASP A 9 -0.08 -5.00 -7.65
N TYR A 10 1.18 -4.78 -7.22
CA TYR A 10 2.09 -5.88 -6.93
C TYR A 10 1.67 -6.70 -5.69
N ALA A 11 1.02 -6.06 -4.70
CA ALA A 11 0.55 -6.75 -3.50
C ALA A 11 -0.49 -7.84 -3.79
N VAL A 12 -1.21 -7.75 -4.93
CA VAL A 12 -2.13 -8.81 -5.40
C VAL A 12 -1.41 -10.14 -5.60
N LEU A 13 -0.13 -10.13 -5.95
CA LEU A 13 0.68 -11.34 -6.18
C LEU A 13 1.08 -12.07 -4.89
N ASP A 14 0.84 -11.47 -3.72
CA ASP A 14 1.27 -12.00 -2.42
C ASP A 14 2.77 -12.31 -2.32
N ARG A 15 3.59 -11.43 -2.91
CA ARG A 15 5.06 -11.55 -2.89
C ARG A 15 5.68 -10.55 -1.91
N PRO A 16 6.84 -10.87 -1.29
CA PRO A 16 7.53 -9.93 -0.42
C PRO A 16 7.80 -8.58 -1.08
N ILE A 17 7.56 -7.51 -0.33
CA ILE A 17 7.80 -6.12 -0.72
C ILE A 17 8.70 -5.49 0.35
N VAL A 18 9.70 -4.73 -0.09
CA VAL A 18 10.49 -3.85 0.79
C VAL A 18 10.28 -2.41 0.33
N VAL A 19 9.92 -1.55 1.28
CA VAL A 19 9.83 -0.10 1.07
C VAL A 19 11.20 0.49 1.40
N HIS A 20 11.80 1.17 0.43
CA HIS A 20 13.06 1.87 0.65
C HIS A 20 12.75 3.36 0.62
N ALA A 21 12.87 4.01 1.76
CA ALA A 21 12.32 5.31 2.07
C ALA A 21 13.39 6.32 2.52
N ASP A 22 14.52 6.37 1.80
CA ASP A 22 15.70 7.19 2.14
C ASP A 22 15.47 8.70 2.03
N ASP A 23 14.40 9.13 1.35
CA ASP A 23 14.05 10.53 1.10
C ASP A 23 12.63 10.90 1.56
N TRP A 24 12.00 10.08 2.43
CA TRP A 24 10.57 10.18 2.75
C TRP A 24 10.12 11.56 3.19
N ASP A 25 10.89 12.22 4.05
CA ASP A 25 10.57 13.57 4.53
C ASP A 25 10.54 14.59 3.38
N THR A 26 11.48 14.47 2.44
CA THR A 26 11.57 15.31 1.24
C THR A 26 10.43 15.00 0.28
N PHE A 27 10.10 13.72 0.08
CA PHE A 27 9.00 13.29 -0.76
C PHE A 27 7.65 13.80 -0.24
N ARG A 28 7.39 13.63 1.07
CA ARG A 28 6.15 14.07 1.72
C ARG A 28 5.96 15.59 1.66
N ALA A 29 7.04 16.35 1.88
CA ALA A 29 6.99 17.80 1.86
C ALA A 29 6.74 18.37 0.45
N SER A 30 7.24 17.71 -0.59
CA SER A 30 7.16 18.21 -1.98
C SER A 30 5.90 17.81 -2.73
N ARG A 31 5.35 16.61 -2.48
CA ARG A 31 4.20 16.08 -3.23
C ARG A 31 2.93 15.93 -2.40
N GLY A 32 3.05 15.99 -1.07
CA GLY A 32 2.03 15.44 -0.17
C GLY A 32 1.95 13.91 -0.29
N ALA A 33 1.40 13.27 0.73
CA ALA A 33 1.12 11.84 0.69
C ALA A 33 -0.34 11.62 1.11
N TYR A 34 -1.14 11.00 0.26
CA TYR A 34 -2.53 10.62 0.59
C TYR A 34 -2.57 9.53 1.68
N LEU A 35 -1.51 8.73 1.76
CA LEU A 35 -1.36 7.65 2.73
C LEU A 35 0.07 7.72 3.29
N ASP A 36 0.21 7.61 4.61
CA ASP A 36 1.51 7.33 5.21
C ASP A 36 1.83 5.86 4.99
N ILE A 37 2.58 5.58 3.92
CA ILE A 37 2.94 4.21 3.55
C ILE A 37 3.92 3.58 4.53
N THR A 38 4.62 4.40 5.34
CA THR A 38 5.57 3.94 6.35
C THR A 38 4.86 3.56 7.65
N ALA A 39 3.69 4.14 7.92
CA ALA A 39 2.89 3.79 9.09
C ALA A 39 2.23 2.41 8.99
N ARG A 40 1.87 1.96 7.77
CA ARG A 40 1.33 0.61 7.50
C ARG A 40 1.87 0.07 6.18
N PRO A 41 3.13 -0.37 6.16
CA PRO A 41 3.78 -0.78 4.93
C PRO A 41 3.38 -2.21 4.53
N PRO A 42 3.50 -2.58 3.24
CA PRO A 42 3.31 -3.95 2.77
C PRO A 42 4.47 -4.91 3.12
N GLY A 43 5.45 -4.44 3.90
CA GLY A 43 6.64 -5.17 4.33
C GLY A 43 7.65 -4.24 5.01
N HIS A 44 8.87 -4.72 5.23
CA HIS A 44 9.91 -3.95 5.93
C HIS A 44 10.21 -2.61 5.25
N VAL A 45 10.48 -1.59 6.06
CA VAL A 45 10.89 -0.24 5.63
C VAL A 45 12.36 -0.03 5.96
N THR A 46 13.12 0.50 5.01
CA THR A 46 14.53 0.84 5.20
C THR A 46 14.77 2.28 4.79
N TYR A 47 15.54 3.04 5.57
CA TYR A 47 15.79 4.47 5.37
C TYR A 47 17.22 4.75 4.92
N SER A 48 18.05 3.72 4.81
CA SER A 48 19.40 3.83 4.26
C SER A 48 19.76 2.60 3.45
N GLN A 49 20.69 2.78 2.49
CA GLN A 49 21.19 1.66 1.70
C GLN A 49 21.84 0.56 2.56
N GLY A 50 22.48 0.95 3.67
CA GLY A 50 23.06 -0.01 4.62
C GLY A 50 22.01 -0.88 5.31
N GLU A 51 20.86 -0.33 5.69
CA GLU A 51 19.74 -1.10 6.24
C GLU A 51 19.16 -2.06 5.21
N LEU A 52 18.99 -1.58 3.97
CA LEU A 52 18.51 -2.39 2.86
C LEU A 52 19.39 -3.62 2.64
N VAL A 53 20.71 -3.43 2.57
CA VAL A 53 21.67 -4.52 2.40
C VAL A 53 21.57 -5.52 3.55
N ARG A 54 21.63 -5.06 4.80
CA ARG A 54 21.54 -5.95 5.98
C ARG A 54 20.24 -6.75 6.02
N LEU A 55 19.13 -6.14 5.62
CA LEU A 55 17.83 -6.81 5.56
C LEU A 55 17.84 -7.94 4.52
N PHE A 56 18.46 -7.73 3.35
CA PHE A 56 18.60 -8.76 2.34
C PHE A 56 19.56 -9.88 2.76
N GLU A 57 20.71 -9.54 3.35
CA GLU A 57 21.71 -10.50 3.82
C GLU A 57 21.18 -11.42 4.92
N SER A 58 20.42 -10.86 5.86
CA SER A 58 19.78 -11.63 6.95
C SER A 58 18.58 -12.47 6.48
N GLY A 59 18.03 -12.18 5.30
CA GLY A 59 16.79 -12.80 4.83
C GLY A 59 15.52 -12.28 5.52
N GLY A 60 15.62 -11.24 6.36
CA GLY A 60 14.47 -10.66 7.08
C GLY A 60 13.39 -10.10 6.15
N TRP A 61 13.73 -9.72 4.92
CA TRP A 61 12.75 -9.24 3.93
C TRP A 61 11.61 -10.23 3.62
N ARG A 62 11.75 -11.52 3.98
CA ARG A 62 10.76 -12.59 3.76
C ARG A 62 10.41 -13.35 5.04
N ASP A 63 10.64 -12.77 6.20
CA ASP A 63 10.32 -13.37 7.49
C ASP A 63 8.80 -13.32 7.81
N GLY A 64 8.45 -13.76 9.03
CA GLY A 64 7.06 -13.75 9.50
C GLY A 64 6.48 -12.33 9.64
N GLU A 65 7.30 -11.33 9.94
CA GLU A 65 6.86 -9.94 10.02
C GLU A 65 6.53 -9.39 8.63
N SER A 66 7.38 -9.66 7.63
CA SER A 66 7.11 -9.37 6.22
C SER A 66 5.80 -9.99 5.75
N ALA A 67 5.50 -11.23 6.17
CA ALA A 67 4.24 -11.88 5.86
C ALA A 67 3.04 -11.21 6.55
N ALA A 68 3.16 -10.85 7.83
CA ALA A 68 2.10 -10.19 8.59
C ALA A 68 1.76 -8.79 8.04
N LEU A 69 2.78 -7.98 7.75
CA LEU A 69 2.64 -6.66 7.14
C LEU A 69 1.95 -6.74 5.78
N ARG A 70 2.38 -7.69 4.93
CA ARG A 70 1.75 -7.93 3.63
C ARG A 70 0.29 -8.38 3.75
N ALA A 71 -0.03 -9.22 4.74
CA ALA A 71 -1.40 -9.67 4.97
C ALA A 71 -2.33 -8.51 5.39
N ASP A 72 -1.90 -7.65 6.32
CA ASP A 72 -2.64 -6.45 6.73
C ASP A 72 -2.86 -5.49 5.54
N PHE A 73 -1.80 -5.26 4.76
CA PHE A 73 -1.88 -4.40 3.59
C PHE A 73 -2.87 -4.93 2.54
N ARG A 74 -2.80 -6.23 2.21
CA ARG A 74 -3.72 -6.86 1.24
C ARG A 74 -5.16 -6.85 1.73
N ALA A 75 -5.40 -7.11 3.02
CA ALA A 75 -6.75 -7.06 3.58
C ALA A 75 -7.39 -5.68 3.45
N ARG A 76 -6.58 -4.61 3.43
CA ARG A 76 -7.06 -3.23 3.34
C ARG A 76 -7.18 -2.71 1.92
N PHE A 77 -6.27 -3.11 1.02
CA PHE A 77 -6.17 -2.49 -0.31
C PHE A 77 -6.49 -3.44 -1.46
N CYS A 78 -6.51 -4.75 -1.23
CA CYS A 78 -6.82 -5.75 -2.26
C CYS A 78 -8.18 -6.42 -2.02
N GLU A 79 -9.05 -5.85 -1.17
CA GLU A 79 -10.32 -6.48 -0.78
C GLU A 79 -11.29 -6.72 -1.96
N PHE A 80 -11.21 -5.86 -3.00
CA PHE A 80 -12.08 -5.94 -4.18
C PHE A 80 -11.43 -6.67 -5.37
N GLU A 81 -10.18 -7.11 -5.22
CA GLU A 81 -9.45 -7.80 -6.28
C GLU A 81 -9.81 -9.28 -6.31
N ASP A 82 -10.81 -9.61 -7.14
CA ASP A 82 -11.30 -10.97 -7.38
C ASP A 82 -10.96 -11.51 -8.78
N GLY A 83 -10.17 -10.77 -9.55
CA GLY A 83 -9.76 -11.11 -10.92
C GLY A 83 -10.87 -11.01 -11.97
N ARG A 84 -12.06 -10.48 -11.63
CA ARG A 84 -13.23 -10.42 -12.53
C ARG A 84 -13.64 -9.01 -12.92
N ALA A 85 -12.81 -8.01 -12.67
CA ALA A 85 -13.13 -6.61 -12.98
C ALA A 85 -13.47 -6.41 -14.47
N ALA A 86 -12.64 -6.92 -15.39
CA ALA A 86 -12.88 -6.83 -16.82
C ALA A 86 -14.15 -7.58 -17.26
N GLU A 87 -14.39 -8.77 -16.68
CA GLU A 87 -15.60 -9.55 -16.95
C GLU A 87 -16.87 -8.77 -16.58
N ARG A 88 -16.90 -8.14 -15.39
CA ARG A 88 -18.04 -7.31 -14.95
C ARG A 88 -18.32 -6.16 -15.90
N VAL A 89 -17.27 -5.49 -16.37
CA VAL A 89 -17.40 -4.37 -17.32
C VAL A 89 -17.98 -4.84 -18.65
N VAL A 90 -17.47 -5.95 -19.20
CA VAL A 90 -17.97 -6.53 -20.46
C VAL A 90 -19.44 -6.92 -20.34
N ARG A 91 -19.80 -7.66 -19.30
CA ARG A 91 -21.20 -8.09 -19.06
C ARG A 91 -22.16 -6.92 -18.96
N THR A 92 -21.75 -5.87 -18.26
CA THR A 92 -22.62 -4.70 -18.04
C THR A 92 -22.76 -3.84 -19.29
N LEU A 93 -21.63 -3.45 -19.89
CA LEU A 93 -21.65 -2.44 -20.95
C LEU A 93 -21.90 -3.02 -22.34
N LEU A 94 -21.49 -4.27 -22.59
CA LEU A 94 -21.63 -4.90 -23.90
C LEU A 94 -22.78 -5.91 -23.96
N LEU A 95 -23.11 -6.58 -22.85
CA LEU A 95 -24.19 -7.58 -22.81
C LEU A 95 -25.46 -7.07 -22.12
N GLY A 96 -25.44 -5.88 -21.52
CA GLY A 96 -26.59 -5.26 -20.87
C GLY A 96 -27.03 -5.97 -19.57
N GLU A 97 -26.16 -6.80 -18.99
CA GLU A 97 -26.43 -7.46 -17.71
C GLU A 97 -26.35 -6.45 -16.55
N ALA A 98 -27.08 -6.70 -15.47
CA ALA A 98 -27.01 -5.84 -14.29
C ALA A 98 -25.64 -5.99 -13.60
N MET A 99 -25.04 -4.85 -13.19
CA MET A 99 -23.85 -4.86 -12.35
C MET A 99 -24.14 -5.61 -11.05
N PRO A 100 -23.31 -6.60 -10.66
CA PRO A 100 -23.45 -7.22 -9.36
C PRO A 100 -23.26 -6.17 -8.27
N ALA A 101 -24.13 -6.20 -7.25
CA ALA A 101 -24.03 -5.32 -6.11
C ALA A 101 -22.69 -5.56 -5.39
N THR A 102 -21.87 -4.53 -5.27
CA THR A 102 -20.73 -4.54 -4.36
C THR A 102 -21.26 -4.51 -2.93
N GLY A 103 -20.87 -5.47 -2.09
CA GLY A 103 -21.10 -5.39 -0.65
C GLY A 103 -20.53 -4.09 -0.09
N ALA A 104 -21.04 -3.62 1.07
CA ALA A 104 -20.74 -2.32 1.66
C ALA A 104 -19.23 -2.00 1.66
N ALA A 105 -18.78 -1.26 0.65
CA ALA A 105 -17.40 -0.85 0.51
C ALA A 105 -17.07 0.16 1.62
N ARG A 106 -16.09 -0.14 2.46
CA ARG A 106 -15.54 0.85 3.38
C ARG A 106 -14.58 1.72 2.59
N ILE A 107 -15.00 2.93 2.22
CA ILE A 107 -14.10 3.95 1.69
C ILE A 107 -13.10 4.31 2.81
N PRO A 108 -11.78 4.06 2.66
CA PRO A 108 -10.80 4.50 3.64
C PRO A 108 -10.78 6.03 3.67
N GLY A 109 -10.99 6.62 4.85
CA GLY A 109 -10.88 8.07 5.04
C GLY A 109 -9.43 8.55 4.85
N PRO A 110 -9.22 9.82 4.49
CA PRO A 110 -7.88 10.40 4.34
C PRO A 110 -7.08 10.26 5.63
N ALA A 111 -5.78 9.95 5.52
CA ALA A 111 -4.88 9.94 6.67
C ALA A 111 -4.69 11.39 7.15
N VAL A 112 -5.29 11.74 8.29
CA VAL A 112 -5.11 13.06 8.90
C VAL A 112 -3.72 13.09 9.52
N GLY A 113 -2.76 13.74 8.86
CA GLY A 113 -1.48 14.08 9.47
C GLY A 113 -1.73 15.05 10.62
N ALA A 114 -1.31 14.69 11.83
CA ALA A 114 -1.40 15.58 12.98
C ALA A 114 -0.52 16.82 12.73
N ASP A 115 -1.18 17.96 12.56
CA ASP A 115 -0.54 19.25 12.32
C ASP A 115 0.08 19.75 13.64
N GLN A 116 1.36 19.43 13.86
CA GLN A 116 2.13 19.97 14.99
C GLN A 116 2.63 21.39 14.68
N LEU A 117 1.70 22.32 14.46
CA LEU A 117 2.00 23.75 14.33
C LEU A 117 1.00 24.61 15.11
N THR A 118 0.75 24.28 16.38
CA THR A 118 0.29 25.29 17.36
C THR A 118 0.85 24.97 18.75
N ARG A 119 1.99 25.57 19.09
CA ARG A 119 2.33 26.07 20.43
C ARG A 119 3.75 26.61 20.43
N SER A 120 3.86 27.93 20.40
CA SER A 120 4.69 28.70 21.33
C SER A 120 4.40 30.18 21.08
N SER A 121 3.56 30.75 21.95
CA SER A 121 3.56 32.19 22.26
C SER A 121 4.56 32.44 23.39
#